data_AF-W1WYD2-F1
#
_entry.id   AF-W1WYD2-F1
#
_cell.length_a   1.000
_cell.length_b   1.000
_cell.length_c   1.000
_cell.angle_alpha   90.00
_cell.angle_beta   90.00
_cell.angle_gamma   90.00
#
_symmetry.space_group_name_H-M   'P 1'
#
loop_
_entity.id
_entity.type
_entity.pdbx_description
1 polymer ?
#
loop_
_entity_poly.entity_id
_entity_poly.type
_entity_poly.pdbx_seq_one_letter_code
_entity_poly.pdbx_strand_id
1 'polypeptide(L)'
;KFRASRRLWARILKDRFGAKKDKSMKLRVHTQTAGSMLTAQQVDNNIVRVALQTAAAVLGGTQSLHTNSRDEALALPTTESVQIALRTQQIVAYESGLADVVDPLGGS
;
A
#
# COMPACT_ATOMS: atom_id res chain seq x y z
N LYS A 1 -1.83 8.79 -6.80
CA LYS A 1 -1.95 7.72 -7.82
C LYS A 1 -3.23 6.87 -7.65
N PHE A 2 -3.39 6.12 -6.55
CA PHE A 2 -4.48 5.14 -6.39
C PHE A 2 -5.91 5.70 -6.61
N ARG A 3 -6.24 6.85 -6.01
CA ARG A 3 -7.54 7.52 -6.16
C ARG A 3 -7.86 7.84 -7.63
N ALA A 4 -6.89 8.39 -8.36
CA ALA A 4 -7.03 8.70 -9.78
C ALA A 4 -7.21 7.42 -10.62
N SER A 5 -6.45 6.36 -10.34
CA SER A 5 -6.58 5.07 -11.04
C SER A 5 -7.98 4.47 -10.90
N ARG A 6 -8.58 4.50 -9.70
CA ARG A 6 -9.95 4.03 -9.48
C ARG A 6 -10.98 4.81 -10.31
N ARG A 7 -10.86 6.14 -10.33
CA ARG A 7 -11.75 7.01 -11.13
C ARG A 7 -11.60 6.76 -12.63
N LEU A 8 -10.37 6.65 -13.10
CA LEU A 8 -10.09 6.38 -14.52
C LEU A 8 -10.64 5.01 -14.93
N TRP A 9 -10.39 3.97 -14.12
CA TRP A 9 -10.92 2.63 -14.35
C TRP A 9 -12.45 2.63 -14.47
N ALA A 10 -13.15 3.24 -13.51
CA ALA A 10 -14.61 3.31 -13.53
C ALA A 10 -15.14 3.99 -14.80
N ARG A 11 -14.53 5.12 -15.22
CA ARG A 11 -14.90 5.82 -16.47
C ARG A 11 -14.65 4.96 -17.70
N ILE A 12 -13.47 4.33 -17.82
CA ILE A 12 -13.16 3.47 -18.96
C ILE A 12 -14.17 2.33 -19.07
N LEU A 13 -14.46 1.64 -17.95
CA LEU A 13 -15.40 0.51 -17.96
C LEU A 13 -16.83 0.96 -18.30
N LYS A 14 -17.27 2.11 -17.81
CA LYS A 14 -18.58 2.66 -18.12
C LYS A 14 -18.70 3.15 -19.56
N ASP A 15 -17.78 4.01 -19.99
CA ASP A 15 -17.94 4.82 -21.19
C ASP A 15 -17.44 4.08 -22.44
N ARG A 16 -16.33 3.35 -22.33
CA ARG A 16 -15.74 2.60 -23.46
C ARG A 16 -16.34 1.19 -23.60
N PHE A 17 -16.58 0.52 -22.48
CA PHE A 17 -17.02 -0.89 -22.48
C PHE A 17 -18.50 -1.07 -22.14
N GLY A 18 -19.23 0.01 -21.82
CA GLY A 18 -20.67 -0.05 -21.56
C GLY A 18 -21.05 -0.88 -20.34
N ALA A 19 -20.14 -1.05 -19.37
CA ALA A 19 -20.36 -1.90 -18.20
C ALA A 19 -21.63 -1.49 -17.43
N LYS A 20 -22.52 -2.46 -17.20
CA LYS A 20 -23.83 -2.22 -16.55
C LYS A 20 -23.84 -2.50 -15.04
N LYS A 21 -22.92 -3.33 -14.55
CA LYS A 21 -22.84 -3.73 -13.14
C LYS A 21 -21.84 -2.84 -12.40
N ASP A 22 -22.24 -2.25 -11.28
CA ASP A 22 -21.37 -1.41 -10.44
C ASP A 22 -20.08 -2.12 -10.01
N LYS A 23 -20.17 -3.42 -9.73
CA LYS A 23 -18.99 -4.23 -9.35
C LYS A 23 -17.92 -4.26 -10.44
N SER A 24 -18.29 -4.16 -11.73
CA SER A 24 -17.33 -4.11 -12.83
C SER A 24 -16.50 -2.83 -12.84
N MET A 25 -17.01 -1.75 -12.25
CA MET A 25 -16.34 -0.45 -12.18
C MET A 25 -15.46 -0.29 -10.92
N LYS A 26 -15.46 -1.26 -10.00
CA LYS A 26 -14.63 -1.23 -8.78
C LYS A 26 -13.23 -1.79 -9.05
N LEU A 27 -12.23 -0.92 -9.14
CA LEU A 27 -10.82 -1.32 -9.18
C LEU A 27 -10.35 -1.71 -7.76
N ARG A 28 -9.96 -2.98 -7.60
CA ARG A 28 -9.34 -3.52 -6.37
C ARG A 28 -7.84 -3.65 -6.59
N VAL A 29 -7.04 -3.26 -5.60
CA VAL A 29 -5.58 -3.14 -5.74
C VAL A 29 -4.89 -3.90 -4.61
N HIS A 30 -3.94 -4.76 -4.99
CA HIS A 30 -2.85 -5.19 -4.13
C HIS A 30 -1.71 -4.19 -4.28
N THR A 31 -1.13 -3.76 -3.15
CA THR A 31 0.03 -2.86 -3.14
C THR A 31 1.22 -3.58 -2.54
N GLN A 32 2.40 -3.35 -3.09
CA GLN A 32 3.67 -3.72 -2.48
C GLN A 32 4.49 -2.44 -2.27
N THR A 33 5.21 -2.36 -1.14
CA THR A 33 6.20 -1.31 -0.92
C THR A 33 7.33 -1.41 -1.96
N ALA A 34 7.92 -0.28 -2.33
CA ALA A 34 8.91 -0.21 -3.40
C ALA A 34 10.26 -0.80 -2.94
N GLY A 35 10.56 -2.03 -3.36
CA GLY A 35 11.85 -2.69 -3.09
C GLY A 35 13.04 -1.92 -3.68
N SER A 36 12.85 -1.28 -4.83
CA SER A 36 13.86 -0.43 -5.47
C SER A 36 14.27 0.80 -4.66
N MET A 37 13.55 1.15 -3.59
CA MET A 37 13.89 2.25 -2.69
C MET A 37 14.66 1.80 -1.45
N LEU A 38 14.90 0.49 -1.28
CA LEU A 38 15.58 -0.06 -0.12
C LEU A 38 17.09 -0.14 -0.37
N THR A 39 17.88 0.15 0.66
CA THR A 39 19.33 0.27 0.56
C THR A 39 20.04 -0.85 1.31
N ALA A 40 21.13 -1.36 0.74
CA ALA A 40 22.03 -2.30 1.40
C ALA A 40 22.79 -1.64 2.56
N GLN A 41 23.08 -0.34 2.42
CA GLN A 41 23.70 0.48 3.44
C GLN A 41 22.63 0.92 4.45
N GLN A 42 22.98 0.85 5.74
CA GLN A 42 22.11 1.28 6.85
C GLN A 42 20.69 0.68 6.73
N VAL A 43 20.62 -0.65 6.69
CA VAL A 43 19.38 -1.42 6.45
C VAL A 43 18.22 -1.01 7.37
N ASP A 44 18.49 -0.51 8.57
CA ASP A 44 17.44 -0.09 9.51
C ASP A 44 16.64 1.12 9.03
N ASN A 45 17.23 1.96 8.17
CA ASN A 45 16.53 3.05 7.52
C ASN A 45 15.41 2.52 6.59
N ASN A 46 15.50 1.28 6.12
CA ASN A 46 14.45 0.64 5.32
C ASN A 46 13.17 0.42 6.13
N ILE A 47 13.25 0.24 7.46
CA ILE A 47 12.07 0.13 8.33
C ILE A 47 11.24 1.42 8.23
N VAL A 48 11.89 2.57 8.33
CA VAL A 48 11.23 3.89 8.22
C VAL A 48 10.66 4.12 6.82
N ARG A 49 11.43 3.78 5.77
CA ARG A 49 10.95 3.87 4.38
C ARG A 49 9.69 3.02 4.16
N VAL A 50 9.71 1.77 4.62
CA VAL A 50 8.58 0.83 4.52
C VAL A 50 7.38 1.32 5.34
N ALA A 51 7.59 1.90 6.52
CA ALA A 51 6.50 2.46 7.33
C ALA A 51 5.78 3.61 6.60
N LEU A 52 6.53 4.55 6.00
CA LEU A 52 5.95 5.65 5.23
C LEU A 52 5.19 5.16 3.99
N GLN A 53 5.76 4.18 3.28
CA GLN A 53 5.11 3.58 2.11
C GLN A 53 3.84 2.78 2.51
N THR A 54 3.85 2.12 3.66
CA THR A 54 2.69 1.44 4.25
C THR A 54 1.56 2.42 4.52
N ALA A 55 1.85 3.53 5.20
CA ALA A 55 0.87 4.58 5.46
C ALA A 55 0.30 5.14 4.15
N ALA A 56 1.15 5.40 3.15
CA ALA A 56 0.70 5.87 1.83
C ALA A 56 -0.20 4.85 1.10
N ALA A 57 0.05 3.55 1.25
CA ALA A 57 -0.78 2.50 0.68
C ALA A 57 -2.16 2.41 1.37
N VAL A 58 -2.20 2.54 2.70
CA VAL A 58 -3.42 2.56 3.51
C VAL A 58 -4.28 3.78 3.19
N LEU A 59 -3.70 4.98 3.24
CA LEU A 59 -4.34 6.23 2.81
C LEU A 59 -4.77 6.18 1.33
N GLY A 60 -4.06 5.38 0.54
CA GLY A 60 -4.37 5.06 -0.84
C GLY A 60 -5.59 4.16 -1.03
N GLY A 61 -6.13 3.55 0.02
CA GLY A 61 -7.26 2.62 -0.02
C GLY A 61 -6.93 1.31 -0.74
N THR A 62 -5.78 0.70 -0.42
CA THR A 62 -5.41 -0.65 -0.90
C THR A 62 -6.29 -1.73 -0.27
N GLN A 63 -6.47 -2.89 -0.93
CA GLN A 63 -7.27 -4.01 -0.42
C GLN A 63 -6.41 -5.11 0.20
N SER A 64 -5.18 -5.24 -0.26
CA SER A 64 -4.14 -6.05 0.39
C SER A 64 -2.80 -5.35 0.23
N LEU A 65 -1.86 -5.66 1.13
CA LEU A 65 -0.58 -4.99 1.21
C LEU A 65 0.54 -6.00 1.50
N HIS A 66 1.62 -5.87 0.74
CA HIS A 66 2.91 -6.49 1.03
C HIS A 66 3.89 -5.40 1.47
N THR A 67 4.46 -5.59 2.65
CA THR A 67 5.53 -4.75 3.20
C THR A 67 6.84 -5.52 3.10
N ASN A 68 7.82 -4.95 2.40
CA ASN A 68 9.14 -5.55 2.24
C ASN A 68 9.89 -5.53 3.58
N SER A 69 10.89 -6.39 3.67
CA SER A 69 11.72 -6.51 4.87
C SER A 69 12.91 -5.54 4.84
N ARG A 70 13.49 -5.25 6.01
CA ARG A 70 14.61 -4.29 6.14
C ARG A 70 15.86 -4.70 5.33
N ASP A 71 16.02 -5.99 5.09
CA ASP A 71 17.17 -6.65 4.45
C ASP A 71 16.95 -7.01 2.97
N GLU A 72 15.83 -6.58 2.36
CA GLU A 72 15.45 -6.87 0.96
C GLU A 72 16.55 -6.55 -0.07
N ALA A 73 17.35 -5.51 0.19
CA ALA A 73 18.43 -5.08 -0.70
C ALA A 73 19.67 -5.99 -0.63
N LEU A 74 19.73 -6.93 0.32
CA LEU A 74 20.86 -7.83 0.54
C LEU A 74 20.52 -9.26 0.13
N ALA A 75 19.40 -9.79 0.60
CA ALA A 75 19.03 -11.19 0.44
C ALA A 75 17.53 -11.40 0.67
N LEU A 76 17.12 -12.68 0.61
CA LEU A 76 15.83 -13.10 1.16
C LEU A 76 15.76 -12.77 2.65
N PRO A 77 14.58 -12.41 3.16
CA PRO A 77 14.46 -11.84 4.48
C PRO A 77 14.62 -12.88 5.58
N THR A 78 15.23 -12.46 6.69
CA THR A 78 15.26 -13.27 7.91
C THR A 78 13.89 -13.29 8.59
N THR A 79 13.66 -14.25 9.49
CA THR A 79 12.43 -14.32 10.29
C THR A 79 12.18 -13.03 11.08
N GLU A 80 13.23 -12.43 11.64
CA GLU A 80 13.13 -11.16 12.36
C GLU A 80 12.71 -10.01 11.44
N SER A 81 13.32 -9.90 10.26
CA SER A 81 12.99 -8.86 9.29
C SER A 81 11.55 -8.98 8.77
N VAL A 82 11.08 -10.22 8.50
CA VAL A 82 9.68 -10.48 8.13
C VAL A 82 8.73 -10.11 9.27
N GLN A 83 9.08 -10.42 10.52
CA GLN A 83 8.26 -10.06 11.67
C GLN A 83 8.13 -8.54 11.81
N ILE A 84 9.21 -7.78 11.62
CA ILE A 84 9.16 -6.30 11.62
C ILE A 84 8.25 -5.78 10.50
N ALA A 85 8.34 -6.35 9.30
CA ALA A 85 7.48 -5.98 8.18
C ALA A 85 5.99 -6.21 8.51
N LEU A 86 5.64 -7.37 9.10
CA LEU A 86 4.28 -7.65 9.56
C LEU A 86 3.82 -6.69 10.66
N ARG A 87 4.68 -6.42 11.65
CA ARG A 87 4.38 -5.49 12.75
C ARG A 87 4.17 -4.06 12.25
N THR A 88 4.88 -3.66 11.18
CA THR A 88 4.67 -2.37 10.53
C THR A 88 3.23 -2.22 10.03
N GLN A 89 2.67 -3.25 9.38
CA GLN A 89 1.26 -3.22 8.98
C GLN A 89 0.32 -3.15 10.17
N GLN A 90 0.59 -3.92 11.24
CA GLN A 90 -0.27 -3.97 12.42
C GLN A 90 -0.28 -2.66 13.19
N ILE A 91 0.87 -2.01 13.39
CA ILE A 91 0.96 -0.69 14.03
C ILE A 91 0.18 0.34 13.21
N VAL A 92 0.36 0.36 11.88
CA VAL A 92 -0.40 1.28 11.03
C VAL A 92 -1.90 0.97 11.09
N ALA A 93 -2.31 -0.30 11.10
CA ALA A 93 -3.72 -0.67 11.12
C ALA A 93 -4.42 -0.41 12.46
N TYR A 94 -3.73 -0.63 13.59
CA TYR A 94 -4.37 -0.71 14.90
C TYR A 94 -3.96 0.40 15.88
N GLU A 95 -2.85 1.10 15.64
CA GLU A 95 -2.31 2.10 16.58
C GLU A 95 -2.24 3.51 15.99
N SER A 96 -2.18 3.65 14.66
CA SER A 96 -1.96 4.97 14.04
C SER A 96 -3.22 5.84 13.86
N GLY A 97 -4.42 5.25 13.99
CA GLY A 97 -5.70 5.89 13.67
C GLY A 97 -5.97 6.10 12.17
N LEU A 98 -5.02 5.76 11.28
CA LEU A 98 -5.19 5.94 9.82
C LEU A 98 -6.29 5.08 9.21
N ALA A 99 -6.72 4.02 9.92
CA ALA A 99 -7.79 3.13 9.48
C ALA A 99 -9.20 3.56 9.97
N ASP A 100 -9.29 4.59 10.83
CA ASP A 100 -10.54 4.94 11.51
C ASP A 100 -11.53 5.70 10.61
N VAL A 101 -11.01 6.35 9.56
CA VAL A 101 -11.80 7.18 8.63
C VAL A 101 -11.54 6.74 7.19
N VAL A 102 -12.61 6.61 6.40
CA VAL A 102 -12.52 6.26 4.98
C VAL A 102 -12.09 7.47 4.13
N ASP A 103 -11.06 7.29 3.30
CA ASP A 103 -10.45 8.34 2.44
C ASP A 103 -10.19 9.66 3.20
N PRO A 104 -9.40 9.65 4.29
CA PRO A 104 -9.23 10.82 5.17
C PRO A 104 -8.54 12.01 4.49
N LEU A 105 -7.94 11.80 3.30
CA LEU A 105 -7.37 12.85 2.45
C LEU A 105 -8.38 13.44 1.45
N GLY A 106 -9.67 13.10 1.57
CA GLY A 106 -10.74 13.65 0.75
C GLY A 106 -10.90 15.15 1.00
N GLY A 107 -10.78 15.97 -0.06
CA GLY A 107 -10.95 17.43 0.02
C GLY A 107 -9.66 18.23 0.17
N SER A 108 -8.54 17.58 0.46
CA SER A 108 -7.19 18.17 0.35
C SER A 108 -6.78 18.45 -1.10
#